data_AF-A0AAD3NLY5-F1
#
_entry.id   AF-A0AAD3NLY5-F1
#
_cell.length_a   1.000
_cell.length_b   1.000
_cell.length_c   1.000
_cell.angle_alpha   90.00
_cell.angle_beta   90.00
_cell.angle_gamma   90.00
#
_symmetry.space_group_name_H-M   'P 1'
#
loop_
_entity.id
_entity.type
_entity.pdbx_description
1 polymer ?
#
loop_
_entity_poly.entity_id
_entity_poly.type
_entity_poly.pdbx_seq_one_letter_code
_entity_poly.pdbx_strand_id
1 'polypeptide(L)'
;MIRQAQVEAQKATQEFQRAVEILRAAKETIALAEERLLEEDSRQFDSAWQEMLNHATQRVMEAEQARTRSEAEHRKTAANYNSCISHMRQLEKKLKRSINKSRPYFELKAKYYLQLEQLKRHVDEHQAKLVVAKAEYRTALSNLESISEEIHAQRRSLAMGTREQGVGAEGDGGNDDIVNFKMESDGLSMVSVSIDEEARQSQ
;
A
#
# COMPACT_ATOMS: atom_id res chain seq x y z
N MET A 1 19.89 -9.52 2.06
CA MET A 1 19.75 -10.81 1.35
C MET A 1 19.36 -11.95 2.29
N ILE A 2 20.15 -12.32 3.32
CA ILE A 2 19.76 -13.42 4.24
C ILE A 2 18.44 -13.15 4.97
N ARG A 3 18.25 -11.96 5.56
CA ARG A 3 17.01 -11.63 6.26
C ARG A 3 15.79 -11.75 5.35
N GLN A 4 15.93 -11.36 4.08
CA GLN A 4 14.89 -11.49 3.07
C GLN A 4 14.62 -12.96 2.74
N ALA A 5 15.66 -13.74 2.44
CA ALA A 5 15.54 -15.18 2.17
C ALA A 5 14.97 -15.95 3.37
N GLN A 6 15.27 -15.52 4.61
CA GLN A 6 14.70 -16.09 5.83
C GLN A 6 13.20 -15.83 5.93
N VAL A 7 12.77 -14.58 5.70
CA VAL A 7 11.34 -14.21 5.72
C VAL A 7 10.57 -14.97 4.63
N GLU A 8 11.14 -15.08 3.43
CA GLU A 8 10.55 -15.84 2.32
C GLU A 8 10.44 -17.33 2.65
N ALA A 9 11.49 -17.94 3.20
CA ALA A 9 11.46 -19.34 3.61
C ALA A 9 10.45 -19.60 4.75
N GLN A 10 10.35 -18.69 5.72
CA GLN A 10 9.35 -18.78 6.80
C GLN A 10 7.93 -18.67 6.24
N LYS A 11 7.69 -17.72 5.34
CA LYS A 11 6.38 -17.57 4.68
C LYS A 11 6.01 -18.83 3.89
N ALA A 12 6.91 -19.35 3.06
CA ALA A 12 6.68 -20.57 2.29
C ALA A 12 6.44 -21.80 3.20
N THR A 13 7.09 -21.85 4.37
CA THR A 13 6.84 -22.89 5.38
C THR A 13 5.41 -22.82 5.92
N GLN A 14 4.93 -21.62 6.29
CA GLN A 14 3.57 -21.42 6.78
C GLN A 14 2.53 -21.77 5.70
N GLU A 15 2.77 -21.37 4.46
CA GLU A 15 1.89 -21.69 3.33
C GLU A 15 1.83 -23.20 3.04
N PHE A 16 2.98 -23.89 3.13
CA PHE A 16 3.02 -25.35 3.01
C PHE A 16 2.26 -26.04 4.14
N GLN A 17 2.47 -25.64 5.40
CA GLN A 17 1.75 -26.18 6.55
C GLN A 17 0.24 -26.01 6.39
N ARG A 18 -0.21 -24.81 6.02
CA ARG A 18 -1.62 -24.52 5.76
C ARG A 18 -2.18 -25.40 4.64
N ALA A 19 -1.44 -25.59 3.54
CA ALA A 19 -1.88 -26.45 2.44
C ALA A 19 -2.01 -27.92 2.85
N VAL A 20 -1.10 -28.41 3.71
CA VAL A 20 -1.17 -29.75 4.30
C VAL A 20 -2.40 -29.91 5.19
N GLU A 21 -2.71 -28.91 6.03
CA GLU A 21 -3.89 -28.93 6.90
C GLU A 21 -5.19 -28.92 6.10
N ILE A 22 -5.28 -28.10 5.04
CA ILE A 22 -6.43 -28.06 4.13
C ILE A 22 -6.62 -29.41 3.46
N LEU A 23 -5.54 -30.02 2.96
CA LEU A 23 -5.61 -31.34 2.33
C LEU A 23 -6.09 -32.41 3.33
N ARG A 24 -5.58 -32.39 4.56
CA ARG A 24 -6.02 -33.31 5.62
C ARG A 24 -7.52 -33.17 5.88
N ALA A 25 -8.01 -31.94 6.06
CA ALA A 25 -9.43 -31.67 6.30
C ALA A 25 -10.31 -32.09 5.10
N ALA A 26 -9.84 -31.87 3.87
CA ALA A 26 -10.55 -32.30 2.67
C ALA A 26 -10.65 -33.83 2.57
N LYS A 27 -9.57 -34.55 2.90
CA LYS A 27 -9.57 -36.02 2.96
C LYS A 27 -10.47 -36.57 4.06
N GLU A 28 -10.47 -35.94 5.23
CA GLU A 28 -11.38 -36.29 6.34
C GLU A 28 -12.85 -36.09 5.94
N THR A 29 -13.15 -35.03 5.17
CA THR A 29 -14.51 -34.79 4.64
C THR A 29 -14.97 -35.94 3.73
N ILE A 30 -14.08 -36.47 2.87
CA ILE A 30 -14.40 -37.63 2.03
C ILE A 30 -14.57 -38.88 2.90
N ALA A 31 -13.66 -39.14 3.83
CA ALA A 31 -13.73 -40.32 4.70
C ALA A 31 -15.05 -40.37 5.51
N LEU A 32 -15.50 -39.23 6.05
CA LEU A 32 -16.79 -39.13 6.75
C LEU A 32 -17.99 -39.32 5.81
N ALA A 33 -17.87 -38.88 4.55
CA ALA A 33 -18.90 -39.12 3.54
C ALA A 33 -18.99 -40.60 3.13
N GLU A 34 -17.86 -41.30 3.06
CA GLU A 34 -17.77 -42.74 2.81
C GLU A 34 -18.36 -43.55 3.97
N GLU A 35 -18.04 -43.21 5.22
CA GLU A 35 -18.59 -43.86 6.42
C GLU A 35 -20.12 -43.75 6.45
N ARG A 36 -20.66 -42.53 6.23
CA ARG A 36 -22.12 -42.32 6.18
C ARG A 36 -22.81 -43.02 5.01
N LEU A 37 -22.09 -43.33 3.93
CA LEU A 37 -22.65 -44.10 2.82
C LEU A 37 -22.78 -45.59 3.19
N LEU A 38 -21.83 -46.12 3.97
CA LEU A 38 -21.81 -47.52 4.40
C LEU A 38 -22.86 -47.84 5.48
N GLU A 39 -23.33 -46.84 6.23
CA GLU A 39 -24.34 -47.01 7.29
C GLU A 39 -25.79 -47.06 6.79
N GLU A 40 -26.07 -46.67 5.54
CA GLU A 40 -27.43 -46.45 5.03
C GLU A 40 -27.73 -47.29 3.78
N ASP A 41 -28.09 -48.56 3.99
CA ASP A 41 -28.40 -49.57 2.94
C ASP A 41 -29.58 -49.19 2.01
N SER A 42 -30.35 -48.15 2.33
CA SER A 42 -31.56 -47.75 1.58
C SER A 42 -31.43 -46.44 0.80
N ARG A 43 -30.27 -45.76 0.83
CA ARG A 43 -30.08 -44.50 0.10
C ARG A 43 -29.96 -44.75 -1.41
N GLN A 44 -30.90 -44.21 -2.16
CA GLN A 44 -30.76 -44.05 -3.60
C GLN A 44 -29.69 -42.97 -3.84
N PHE A 45 -28.71 -43.25 -4.70
CA PHE A 45 -27.74 -42.26 -5.18
C PHE A 45 -28.48 -41.16 -5.94
N ASP A 46 -28.98 -40.16 -5.23
CA ASP A 46 -29.65 -39.01 -5.83
C ASP A 46 -28.63 -38.05 -6.46
N SER A 47 -29.12 -37.17 -7.33
CA SER A 47 -28.29 -36.21 -8.05
C SER A 47 -27.52 -35.28 -7.10
N ALA A 48 -28.11 -34.94 -5.95
CA ALA A 48 -27.50 -34.04 -4.97
C ALA A 48 -26.30 -34.68 -4.26
N TRP A 49 -26.39 -35.96 -3.94
CA TRP A 49 -25.28 -36.70 -3.32
C TRP A 49 -24.13 -36.94 -4.30
N GLN A 50 -24.43 -37.22 -5.57
CA GLN A 50 -23.41 -37.30 -6.63
C GLN A 50 -22.68 -35.97 -6.82
N GLU A 51 -23.40 -34.85 -6.84
CA GLU A 51 -22.82 -33.51 -6.91
C GLU A 51 -21.94 -33.19 -5.69
N MET A 52 -22.38 -33.55 -4.48
CA MET A 52 -21.59 -33.42 -3.25
C MET A 52 -20.26 -34.18 -3.32
N LEU A 53 -20.30 -35.44 -3.78
CA LEU A 53 -19.10 -36.27 -3.90
C LEU A 53 -18.15 -35.75 -4.98
N ASN A 54 -18.68 -35.30 -6.11
CA ASN A 54 -17.89 -34.69 -7.18
C ASN A 54 -17.17 -33.43 -6.67
N HIS A 55 -17.87 -32.57 -5.94
CA HIS A 55 -17.28 -31.37 -5.34
C HIS A 55 -16.24 -31.71 -4.26
N ALA A 56 -16.50 -32.70 -3.39
CA ALA A 56 -15.53 -33.14 -2.39
C ALA A 56 -14.25 -33.70 -3.03
N THR A 57 -14.41 -34.51 -4.09
CA THR A 57 -13.31 -35.10 -4.87
C THR A 57 -12.48 -34.02 -5.57
N GLN A 58 -13.15 -33.05 -6.21
CA GLN A 58 -12.50 -31.90 -6.83
C GLN A 58 -11.70 -31.10 -5.80
N ARG A 59 -12.26 -30.85 -4.61
CA ARG A 59 -11.57 -30.13 -3.53
C ARG A 59 -10.34 -30.86 -3.01
N VAL A 60 -10.37 -32.19 -2.91
CA VAL A 60 -9.18 -32.97 -2.54
C VAL A 60 -8.12 -32.86 -3.62
N MET A 61 -8.50 -33.00 -4.90
CA MET A 61 -7.56 -32.85 -6.02
C MET A 61 -6.89 -31.46 -6.04
N GLU A 62 -7.68 -30.40 -5.88
CA GLU A 62 -7.17 -29.02 -5.80
C GLU A 62 -6.27 -28.81 -4.59
N ALA A 63 -6.64 -29.35 -3.42
CA ALA A 63 -5.83 -29.28 -2.20
C ALA A 63 -4.50 -30.06 -2.36
N GLU A 64 -4.49 -31.21 -3.02
CA GLU A 64 -3.27 -31.95 -3.32
C GLU A 64 -2.35 -31.17 -4.27
N GLN A 65 -2.91 -30.58 -5.33
CA GLN A 65 -2.14 -29.74 -6.24
C GLN A 65 -1.58 -28.51 -5.54
N ALA A 66 -2.36 -27.87 -4.65
CA ALA A 66 -1.90 -26.74 -3.85
C ALA A 66 -0.75 -27.14 -2.89
N ARG A 67 -0.87 -28.31 -2.22
CA ARG A 67 0.17 -28.87 -1.35
C ARG A 67 1.46 -29.18 -2.13
N THR A 68 1.38 -29.79 -3.31
CA THR A 68 2.58 -30.07 -4.12
C THR A 68 3.27 -28.78 -4.57
N ARG A 69 2.51 -27.76 -4.98
CA ARG A 69 3.08 -26.45 -5.35
C ARG A 69 3.76 -25.75 -4.17
N SER A 70 3.11 -25.71 -3.01
CA SER A 70 3.70 -25.08 -1.82
C SER A 70 4.90 -25.86 -1.28
N GLU A 71 4.93 -27.18 -1.43
CA GLU A 71 6.10 -28.00 -1.10
C GLU A 71 7.33 -27.66 -1.98
N ALA A 72 7.10 -27.49 -3.29
CA ALA A 72 8.16 -27.12 -4.22
C ALA A 72 8.75 -25.74 -3.90
N GLU A 73 7.89 -24.74 -3.63
CA GLU A 73 8.34 -23.39 -3.24
C GLU A 73 9.01 -23.38 -1.86
N HIS A 74 8.52 -24.15 -0.88
CA HIS A 74 9.20 -24.31 0.41
C HIS A 74 10.62 -24.88 0.23
N ARG A 75 10.78 -25.94 -0.57
CA ARG A 75 12.10 -26.55 -0.84
C ARG A 75 13.05 -25.58 -1.53
N LYS A 76 12.55 -24.83 -2.51
CA LYS A 76 13.33 -23.82 -3.27
C LYS A 76 13.78 -22.67 -2.37
N THR A 77 12.88 -22.11 -1.58
CA THR A 77 13.20 -21.00 -0.66
C THR A 77 14.14 -21.44 0.47
N ALA A 78 13.96 -22.65 1.00
CA ALA A 78 14.89 -23.24 1.96
C ALA A 78 16.31 -23.44 1.39
N ALA A 79 16.41 -23.94 0.14
CA ALA A 79 17.69 -24.07 -0.54
C ALA A 79 18.38 -22.71 -0.75
N ASN A 80 17.62 -21.69 -1.17
CA ASN A 80 18.13 -20.33 -1.33
C ASN A 80 18.63 -19.75 0.01
N TYR A 81 17.85 -19.91 1.08
CA TYR A 81 18.25 -19.48 2.42
C TYR A 81 19.56 -20.14 2.87
N ASN A 82 19.68 -21.47 2.72
CA ASN A 82 20.89 -22.21 3.08
C ASN A 82 22.11 -21.78 2.25
N SER A 83 21.92 -21.49 0.96
CA SER A 83 22.96 -20.94 0.08
C SER A 83 23.43 -19.57 0.58
N CYS A 84 22.50 -18.67 0.89
CA CYS A 84 22.79 -17.34 1.41
C CYS A 84 23.56 -17.40 2.75
N ILE A 85 23.12 -18.24 3.68
CA ILE A 85 23.79 -18.46 4.97
C ILE A 85 25.22 -18.98 4.77
N SER A 86 25.39 -19.96 3.89
CA SER A 86 26.70 -20.54 3.59
C SER A 86 27.65 -19.48 3.02
N HIS A 87 27.16 -18.67 2.08
CA HIS A 87 27.92 -17.58 1.50
C HIS A 87 28.30 -16.50 2.53
N MET A 88 27.37 -16.08 3.39
CA MET A 88 27.68 -15.13 4.47
C MET A 88 28.73 -15.69 5.43
N ARG A 89 28.60 -16.96 5.84
CA ARG A 89 29.61 -17.60 6.72
C ARG A 89 30.99 -17.64 6.07
N GLN A 90 31.07 -17.82 4.75
CA GLN A 90 32.33 -17.74 4.01
C GLN A 90 32.91 -16.32 4.04
N LEU A 91 32.08 -15.30 3.80
CA LEU A 91 32.50 -13.89 3.86
C LEU A 91 32.91 -13.48 5.28
N GLU A 92 32.16 -13.90 6.29
CA GLU A 92 32.45 -13.65 7.71
C GLU A 92 33.81 -14.20 8.10
N LYS A 93 34.13 -15.43 7.67
CA LYS A 93 35.44 -16.04 7.89
C LYS A 93 36.55 -15.26 7.18
N LYS A 94 36.36 -14.90 5.91
CA LYS A 94 37.37 -14.17 5.10
C LYS A 94 37.62 -12.74 5.61
N LEU A 95 36.59 -12.06 6.11
CA LEU A 95 36.61 -10.63 6.43
C LEU A 95 36.54 -10.33 7.94
N LYS A 96 36.76 -11.34 8.81
CA LYS A 96 36.57 -11.27 10.26
C LYS A 96 37.17 -10.01 10.92
N ARG A 97 38.43 -9.68 10.60
CA ARG A 97 39.12 -8.51 11.18
C ARG A 97 38.49 -7.19 10.73
N SER A 98 38.18 -7.06 9.44
CA SER A 98 37.56 -5.85 8.87
C SER A 98 36.15 -5.65 9.42
N ILE A 99 35.36 -6.73 9.51
CA ILE A 99 34.01 -6.71 10.12
C ILE A 99 34.11 -6.17 11.55
N ASN A 100 34.98 -6.73 12.38
CA ASN A 100 35.14 -6.29 13.77
C ASN A 100 35.55 -4.81 13.88
N LYS A 101 36.49 -4.34 13.04
CA LYS A 101 36.94 -2.95 13.05
C LYS A 101 35.83 -1.98 12.60
N SER A 102 35.03 -2.38 11.61
CA SER A 102 33.96 -1.56 11.04
C SER A 102 32.63 -1.63 11.80
N ARG A 103 32.48 -2.57 12.75
CA ARG A 103 31.21 -2.81 13.46
C ARG A 103 30.63 -1.56 14.14
N PRO A 104 31.39 -0.72 14.87
CA PRO A 104 30.84 0.48 15.50
C PRO A 104 30.22 1.46 14.50
N TYR A 105 30.81 1.58 13.30
CA TYR A 105 30.28 2.43 12.23
C TYR A 105 28.92 1.94 11.75
N PHE A 106 28.78 0.63 11.47
CA PHE A 106 27.52 0.08 10.98
C PHE A 106 26.41 0.09 12.03
N GLU A 107 26.74 -0.09 13.32
CA GLU A 107 25.80 0.05 14.42
C GLU A 107 25.28 1.49 14.53
N LEU A 108 26.18 2.48 14.47
CA LEU A 108 25.80 3.89 14.50
C LEU A 108 25.00 4.30 13.25
N LYS A 109 25.40 3.82 12.07
CA LYS A 109 24.65 4.00 10.83
C LYS A 109 23.23 3.45 10.96
N ALA A 110 23.06 2.23 11.47
CA ALA A 110 21.74 1.64 11.67
C ALA A 110 20.85 2.46 12.63
N LYS A 111 21.43 2.98 13.72
CA LYS A 111 20.73 3.88 14.65
C LYS A 111 20.21 5.14 13.94
N TYR A 112 21.04 5.83 13.18
CA TYR A 112 20.62 7.05 12.50
C TYR A 112 19.64 6.80 11.36
N TYR A 113 19.77 5.68 10.62
CA TYR A 113 18.79 5.30 9.61
C TYR A 113 17.39 5.13 10.23
N LEU A 114 17.29 4.49 11.40
CA LEU A 114 16.02 4.34 12.10
C LEU A 114 15.44 5.70 12.55
N GLN A 115 16.28 6.60 13.06
CA GLN A 115 15.83 7.95 13.45
C GLN A 115 15.35 8.76 12.24
N LEU A 116 16.05 8.69 11.11
CA LEU A 116 15.66 9.37 9.88
C LEU A 116 14.36 8.80 9.32
N GLU A 117 14.16 7.48 9.38
CA GLU A 117 12.91 6.84 8.95
C GLU A 117 11.72 7.29 9.81
N GLN A 118 11.91 7.43 11.13
CA GLN A 118 10.89 7.99 12.02
C GLN A 118 10.58 9.45 11.70
N LEU A 119 11.61 10.29 11.52
CA LEU A 119 11.41 11.69 11.17
C LEU A 119 10.71 11.86 9.83
N LYS A 120 11.09 11.05 8.82
CA LYS A 120 10.43 11.02 7.52
C LYS A 120 8.95 10.69 7.67
N ARG A 121 8.61 9.67 8.47
CA ARG A 121 7.21 9.30 8.73
C ARG A 121 6.42 10.46 9.36
N HIS A 122 7.00 11.18 10.32
CA HIS A 122 6.35 12.35 10.91
C HIS A 122 6.14 13.47 9.89
N VAL A 123 7.13 13.73 9.03
CA VAL A 123 6.99 14.71 7.95
C VAL A 123 5.86 14.31 6.99
N ASP A 124 5.82 13.04 6.57
CA ASP A 124 4.77 12.53 5.68
C ASP A 124 3.38 12.65 6.34
N GLU A 125 3.27 12.36 7.65
CA GLU A 125 2.03 12.50 8.42
C GLU A 125 1.59 13.97 8.53
N HIS A 126 2.51 14.88 8.87
CA HIS A 126 2.21 16.31 8.95
C HIS A 126 1.83 16.88 7.59
N GLN A 127 2.50 16.46 6.52
CA GLN A 127 2.18 16.85 5.17
C GLN A 127 0.77 16.38 4.77
N ALA A 128 0.39 15.15 5.12
CA ALA A 128 -0.96 14.64 4.88
C ALA A 128 -2.02 15.48 5.63
N LYS A 129 -1.79 15.79 6.91
CA LYS A 129 -2.68 16.65 7.71
C LYS A 129 -2.79 18.06 7.12
N LEU A 130 -1.68 18.63 6.65
CA LEU A 130 -1.66 19.95 6.02
C LEU A 130 -2.47 19.96 4.72
N VAL A 131 -2.35 18.92 3.90
CA VAL A 131 -3.13 18.78 2.66
C VAL A 131 -4.63 18.76 2.97
N VAL A 132 -5.04 17.97 3.97
CA VAL A 132 -6.44 17.90 4.42
C VAL A 132 -6.92 19.25 4.92
N ALA A 133 -6.20 19.90 5.83
CA ALA A 133 -6.59 21.20 6.37
C ALA A 133 -6.70 22.29 5.27
N LYS A 134 -5.79 22.29 4.29
CA LYS A 134 -5.88 23.20 3.14
C LYS A 134 -7.07 22.88 2.24
N ALA A 135 -7.44 21.61 2.09
CA ALA A 135 -8.63 21.22 1.33
C ALA A 135 -9.90 21.69 2.04
N GLU A 136 -10.00 21.44 3.35
CA GLU A 136 -11.11 21.91 4.19
C GLU A 136 -11.27 23.43 4.15
N TYR A 137 -10.17 24.17 4.22
CA TYR A 137 -10.19 25.63 4.12
C TYR A 137 -10.70 26.11 2.75
N ARG A 138 -10.24 25.50 1.65
CA ARG A 138 -10.74 25.83 0.30
C ARG A 138 -12.23 25.52 0.16
N THR A 139 -12.68 24.38 0.68
CA THR A 139 -14.10 24.03 0.69
C THR A 139 -14.91 25.04 1.48
N ALA A 140 -14.44 25.47 2.66
CA ALA A 140 -15.13 26.48 3.45
C ALA A 140 -15.25 27.83 2.72
N LEU A 141 -14.20 28.28 2.04
CA LEU A 141 -14.24 29.50 1.22
C LEU A 141 -15.22 29.37 0.05
N SER A 142 -15.16 28.26 -0.70
CA SER A 142 -16.08 28.01 -1.81
C SER A 142 -17.54 27.94 -1.34
N ASN A 143 -17.80 27.39 -0.16
CA ASN A 143 -19.13 27.40 0.44
C ASN A 143 -19.61 28.82 0.77
N LEU A 144 -18.75 29.68 1.32
CA LEU A 144 -19.09 31.08 1.60
C LEU A 144 -19.37 31.86 0.31
N GLU A 145 -18.57 31.65 -0.74
CA GLU A 145 -18.80 32.21 -2.07
C GLU A 145 -20.15 31.75 -2.63
N SER A 146 -20.44 30.45 -2.58
CA SER A 146 -21.72 29.90 -3.05
C SER A 146 -22.92 30.47 -2.29
N ILE A 147 -22.84 30.59 -0.96
CA ILE A 147 -23.92 31.18 -0.15
C ILE A 147 -24.10 32.66 -0.52
N SER A 148 -23.01 33.41 -0.70
CA SER A 148 -23.05 34.82 -1.09
C SER A 148 -23.73 34.98 -2.46
N GLU A 149 -23.30 34.21 -3.45
CA GLU A 149 -23.86 34.21 -4.80
C GLU A 149 -25.35 33.85 -4.81
N GLU A 150 -25.77 32.88 -4.00
CA GLU A 150 -27.17 32.48 -3.84
C GLU A 150 -28.02 33.61 -3.23
N ILE A 151 -27.56 34.25 -2.16
CA ILE A 151 -28.25 35.41 -1.55
C ILE A 151 -28.38 36.54 -2.57
N HIS A 152 -27.32 36.83 -3.32
CA HIS A 152 -27.35 37.85 -4.36
C HIS A 152 -28.30 37.48 -5.51
N ALA A 153 -28.32 36.21 -5.94
CA ALA A 153 -29.24 35.72 -6.97
C ALA A 153 -30.70 35.80 -6.51
N GLN A 154 -31.00 35.41 -5.27
CA GLN A 154 -32.33 35.50 -4.67
C GLN A 154 -32.80 36.95 -4.55
N ARG A 155 -31.91 37.89 -4.17
CA ARG A 155 -32.26 39.33 -4.17
C ARG A 155 -32.55 39.85 -5.58
N ARG A 156 -31.79 39.42 -6.59
CA ARG A 156 -32.05 39.80 -8.00
C ARG A 156 -33.37 39.25 -8.51
N SER A 157 -33.74 38.02 -8.15
CA SER A 157 -35.01 37.41 -8.56
C SER A 157 -36.22 37.99 -7.82
N LEU A 158 -36.08 38.32 -6.53
CA LEU A 158 -37.12 38.99 -5.74
C LEU A 158 -37.28 40.47 -6.09
N ALA A 159 -36.25 41.11 -6.64
CA ALA A 159 -36.35 42.43 -7.25
C ALA A 159 -37.08 42.39 -8.61
N MET A 160 -38.22 41.70 -8.66
CA MET A 160 -39.25 41.85 -9.69
C MET A 160 -40.28 42.85 -9.17
N GLY A 161 -39.92 44.12 -9.31
CA GLY A 161 -40.77 45.28 -9.12
C GLY A 161 -40.01 46.45 -9.73
N THR A 162 -40.53 46.97 -10.84
CA THR A 162 -39.98 48.06 -11.65
C THR A 162 -39.28 49.12 -10.80
N ARG A 163 -37.94 49.08 -10.73
CA ARG A 163 -37.18 50.22 -10.24
C ARG A 163 -37.18 51.25 -11.35
N GLU A 164 -38.01 52.27 -11.15
CA GLU A 164 -37.94 53.49 -11.93
C GLU A 164 -36.53 54.08 -11.85
N GLN A 165 -36.13 54.70 -12.95
CA GLN A 165 -34.81 55.27 -13.18
C GLN A 165 -34.45 56.23 -12.04
N GLY A 166 -33.62 55.77 -11.10
CA GLY A 166 -33.14 56.59 -10.00
C GLY A 166 -32.23 57.70 -10.53
N VAL A 167 -32.63 58.94 -10.30
CA VAL A 167 -31.86 60.15 -10.62
C VAL A 167 -30.58 60.19 -9.76
N GLY A 168 -29.42 60.20 -10.43
CA GLY A 168 -28.11 60.35 -9.79
C GLY A 168 -27.01 59.50 -10.42
N ALA A 169 -26.68 59.76 -11.69
CA ALA A 169 -25.28 59.75 -12.08
C ALA A 169 -24.63 60.96 -11.36
N GLU A 170 -23.38 60.99 -10.91
CA GLU A 170 -22.13 60.56 -11.49
C GLU A 170 -21.12 60.37 -10.35
N GLY A 171 -20.18 59.46 -10.49
CA GLY A 171 -19.09 59.27 -9.54
C GLY A 171 -18.18 58.12 -9.96
N ASP A 172 -17.65 58.23 -11.18
CA ASP A 172 -16.51 57.44 -11.65
C ASP A 172 -15.32 57.67 -10.71
N GLY A 173 -15.13 56.74 -9.78
CA GLY A 173 -13.99 56.68 -8.88
C GLY A 173 -13.24 55.38 -9.17
N GLY A 174 -12.31 55.48 -10.11
CA GLY A 174 -11.44 54.41 -10.56
C GLY A 174 -10.87 53.60 -9.39
N ASN A 175 -11.19 52.32 -9.43
CA ASN A 175 -10.59 51.26 -8.64
C ASN A 175 -9.16 50.99 -9.15
N ASP A 176 -8.16 51.63 -8.55
CA ASP A 176 -6.75 51.42 -8.93
C ASP A 176 -5.77 51.14 -7.76
N ASP A 177 -6.28 50.76 -6.57
CA ASP A 177 -5.41 50.41 -5.43
C ASP A 177 -5.41 48.91 -5.06
N ILE A 178 -6.09 48.04 -5.81
CA ILE A 178 -6.10 46.57 -5.60
C ILE A 178 -5.22 45.83 -6.62
N VAL A 179 -4.33 46.51 -7.32
CA VAL A 179 -3.37 45.86 -8.26
C VAL A 179 -1.99 45.60 -7.65
N ASN A 180 -1.73 46.00 -6.39
CA ASN A 180 -0.40 45.87 -5.78
C ASN A 180 -0.27 44.85 -4.63
N PHE A 181 -1.24 43.96 -4.42
CA PHE A 181 -1.02 42.79 -3.56
C PHE A 181 -0.28 41.69 -4.35
N LYS A 182 1.01 41.93 -4.60
CA LYS A 182 1.92 40.91 -5.12
C LYS A 182 2.15 39.90 -4.00
N MET A 183 1.33 38.84 -3.99
CA MET A 183 1.59 37.62 -3.23
C MET A 183 2.97 37.13 -3.64
N GLU A 184 3.98 37.31 -2.79
CA GLU A 184 5.27 36.64 -2.94
C GLU A 184 5.00 35.14 -2.80
N SER A 185 4.75 34.51 -3.94
CA SER A 185 4.85 33.08 -4.09
C SER A 185 6.30 32.73 -3.81
N ASP A 186 6.56 32.16 -2.63
CA ASP A 186 7.79 31.43 -2.33
C ASP A 186 7.98 30.35 -3.39
N GLY A 187 8.69 30.73 -4.46
CA GLY A 187 9.19 29.85 -5.50
C GLY A 187 10.35 29.06 -4.94
N LEU A 188 10.06 28.11 -4.05
CA LEU A 188 10.95 26.98 -3.79
C LEU A 188 10.91 26.08 -5.04
N SER A 189 11.62 26.55 -6.07
CA SER A 189 11.94 25.80 -7.27
C SER A 189 12.84 24.64 -6.86
N MET A 190 12.28 23.44 -6.89
CA MET A 190 13.03 22.19 -6.85
C MET A 190 13.92 22.13 -8.09
N VAL A 191 15.14 22.65 -7.99
CA VAL A 191 16.21 22.31 -8.93
C VAL A 191 16.60 20.87 -8.61
N SER A 192 16.01 19.94 -9.35
CA SER A 192 16.57 18.61 -9.56
C SER A 192 17.89 18.79 -10.30
N VAL A 193 19.00 18.79 -9.55
CA VAL A 193 20.32 18.61 -10.15
C VAL A 193 20.41 17.14 -10.55
N SER A 194 20.12 16.87 -11.83
CA SER A 194 20.61 15.68 -12.50
C SER A 194 22.13 15.81 -12.56
N ILE A 195 22.83 15.10 -11.67
CA ILE A 195 24.27 14.88 -11.79
C ILE A 195 24.43 13.85 -12.91
N ASP A 196 24.64 14.33 -14.13
CA ASP A 196 25.33 13.58 -15.16
C ASP A 196 26.82 13.64 -14.86
N GLU A 197 27.36 12.60 -14.23
CA GLU A 197 28.79 12.43 -14.08
C GLU A 197 29.33 11.63 -15.26
N GLU A 198 29.51 12.35 -16.38
CA GLU A 198 30.34 11.91 -17.50
C GLU A 198 31.80 12.24 -17.17
N ALA A 199 32.45 11.37 -16.40
CA ALA A 199 33.91 11.34 -16.27
C ALA A 199 34.50 10.26 -17.19
N ARG A 200 34.63 10.64 -18.46
CA ARG A 200 35.83 10.51 -19.32
C ARG A 200 36.65 9.22 -19.21
N GLN A 201 36.69 8.51 -20.34
CA GLN A 201 37.89 7.82 -20.82
C GLN A 201 39.12 8.73 -20.71
N SER A 202 40.22 8.22 -20.14
CA SER A 202 41.61 8.47 -20.54
C SER A 202 42.57 7.59 -19.72
N GLN A 203 43.29 6.71 -20.43
CA GLN A 203 44.43 5.85 -20.05
C GLN A 203 44.19 4.61 -19.19
#